data_AF-A0A2K2TY36-F1
#
_entry.id   AF-A0A2K2TY36-F1
#
_cell.length_a   1.000
_cell.length_b   1.000
_cell.length_c   1.000
_cell.angle_alpha   90.00
_cell.angle_beta   90.00
_cell.angle_gamma   90.00
#
_symmetry.space_group_name_H-M   'P 1'
#
loop_
_entity.id
_entity.type
_entity.pdbx_description
1 polymer ?
#
loop_
_entity_poly.entity_id
_entity_poly.type
_entity_poly.pdbx_seq_one_letter_code
_entity_poly.pdbx_strand_id
1 'polypeptide(L)' 'MQISVVSDGGYDDYISLTDIAKYKSEDPSATIQNWMRSRDVIEFLGLWETLHNLDFKPLEFEGFKIS' A
#
# COMPACT_ATOMS: atom_id res chain seq x y z
N MET A 1 -12.83 8.94 -15.55
CA MET A 1 -11.69 8.45 -14.76
C MET A 1 -12.14 8.44 -13.32
N GLN A 2 -12.34 7.26 -12.73
CA GLN A 2 -12.91 7.13 -11.39
C GLN A 2 -11.89 6.36 -10.56
N ILE A 3 -11.25 7.06 -9.63
CA ILE A 3 -10.52 6.41 -8.54
C ILE A 3 -11.61 5.93 -7.57
N SER A 4 -11.81 4.63 -7.50
CA SER A 4 -12.80 4.04 -6.60
C SER A 4 -12.21 4.00 -5.19
N VAL A 5 -12.74 4.83 -4.29
CA VAL A 5 -12.60 4.63 -2.85
C VAL A 5 -13.65 3.59 -2.47
N VAL A 6 -13.21 2.42 -2.00
CA VAL A 6 -14.13 1.39 -1.50
C VAL A 6 -14.40 1.74 -0.04
N SER A 7 -15.55 2.33 0.23
CA SER A 7 -16.02 2.63 1.58
C SER A 7 -17.11 1.62 1.95
N ASP A 8 -16.87 0.83 2.99
CA ASP A 8 -17.85 -0.11 3.58
C ASP A 8 -18.86 0.61 4.51
N GLY A 9 -18.87 1.95 4.52
CA GLY A 9 -19.70 2.72 5.46
C GLY A 9 -19.20 2.70 6.90
N GLY A 10 -18.00 2.16 7.15
CA GLY A 10 -17.22 2.27 8.38
C GLY A 10 -16.00 3.18 8.23
N TYR A 11 -15.26 3.40 9.32
CA TYR A 11 -14.10 4.31 9.43
C TYR A 11 -12.84 3.88 8.64
N ASP A 12 -12.87 2.74 7.95
CA ASP A 12 -11.71 2.15 7.30
C ASP A 12 -11.73 2.42 5.79
N ASP A 13 -11.27 3.61 5.40
CA ASP A 13 -11.06 3.97 4.00
C ASP A 13 -9.79 3.27 3.46
N TYR A 14 -9.97 2.41 2.45
CA TYR A 14 -8.85 1.74 1.78
C TYR A 14 -8.58 2.33 0.40
N ILE A 15 -7.29 2.38 0.05
CA ILE A 15 -6.83 2.79 -1.28
C ILE A 15 -6.37 1.56 -2.07
N SER A 16 -7.01 1.30 -3.21
CA SER A 16 -6.63 0.21 -4.11
C SER A 16 -5.38 0.57 -4.93
N LEU A 17 -4.22 -0.01 -4.57
CA LEU A 17 -2.96 0.15 -5.32
C LEU A 17 -3.09 -0.32 -6.78
N THR A 18 -3.88 -1.37 -7.02
CA THR A 18 -4.12 -1.90 -8.37
C THR A 18 -4.85 -0.91 -9.25
N ASP A 19 -5.82 -0.17 -8.70
CA ASP A 19 -6.58 0.82 -9.47
C ASP A 19 -5.76 2.08 -9.75
N ILE A 20 -4.92 2.51 -8.80
CA ILE A 20 -3.95 3.60 -9.06
C ILE A 20 -2.93 3.17 -10.12
N ALA A 21 -2.42 1.94 -10.06
CA ALA A 21 -1.44 1.44 -11.02
C ALA A 21 -2.02 1.31 -12.44
N LYS A 22 -3.27 0.83 -12.58
CA LYS A 22 -4.01 0.80 -13.85
C LYS A 22 -4.18 2.17 -14.49
N TYR A 23 -4.31 3.20 -13.67
CA TYR A 23 -4.40 4.57 -14.17
C TYR A 23 -3.03 5.14 -14.56
N LYS A 24 -1.96 4.74 -13.86
CA LYS A 24 -0.61 5.28 -14.04
C LYS A 24 0.13 4.70 -15.24
N SER A 25 -0.14 3.44 -15.61
CA SER A 25 0.66 2.69 -16.58
C SER A 25 -0.15 1.60 -17.28
N GLU A 26 0.21 1.31 -18.54
CA GLU A 26 -0.27 0.15 -19.31
C GLU A 26 0.27 -1.19 -18.76
N ASP A 27 1.33 -1.14 -17.94
CA ASP A 27 1.81 -2.26 -17.11
C ASP A 27 1.66 -1.92 -15.61
N PRO A 28 0.49 -2.20 -15.02
CA PRO A 28 0.21 -1.95 -13.61
C PRO A 28 1.05 -2.83 -12.69
N SER A 29 1.36 -4.06 -13.13
CA SER A 29 2.11 -5.03 -12.34
C SER A 29 3.56 -4.60 -12.13
N ALA A 30 4.24 -4.13 -13.18
CA ALA A 30 5.58 -3.57 -13.05
C ALA A 30 5.58 -2.28 -12.22
N THR A 31 4.53 -1.47 -12.33
CA THR A 31 4.38 -0.23 -11.55
C THR A 31 4.26 -0.52 -10.05
N ILE A 32 3.40 -1.48 -9.67
CA ILE A 32 3.26 -1.92 -8.28
C ILE A 32 4.57 -2.52 -7.78
N GLN A 33 5.23 -3.38 -8.57
CA GLN A 33 6.54 -3.93 -8.18
C GLN A 33 7.57 -2.84 -7.89
N ASN A 34 7.64 -1.79 -8.71
CA ASN A 34 8.59 -0.70 -8.50
C ASN A 34 8.27 0.13 -7.25
N TRP A 35 6.98 0.39 -6.97
CA TRP A 35 6.59 1.06 -5.73
C TRP A 35 6.96 0.21 -4.52
N MET A 36 6.64 -1.08 -4.54
CA MET A 36 6.92 -1.99 -3.43
C MET A 36 8.42 -2.28 -3.23
N ARG A 37 9.28 -1.98 -4.20
CA ARG A 37 10.76 -2.02 -4.07
C ARG A 37 11.35 -0.75 -3.46
N SER A 38 10.61 0.36 -3.46
CA SER A 38 11.12 1.62 -2.93
C SER A 38 11.13 1.59 -1.41
N ARG A 39 12.31 1.80 -0.81
CA ARG A 39 12.47 1.89 0.63
C ARG A 39 11.54 2.93 1.25
N ASP A 40 11.36 4.08 0.59
CA ASP A 40 10.47 5.15 1.07
C ASP A 40 9.01 4.68 1.15
N VAL A 41 8.57 3.85 0.20
CA VAL A 41 7.20 3.28 0.19
C VAL A 41 7.05 2.24 1.29
N ILE A 42 8.05 1.38 1.48
CA ILE A 42 8.03 0.37 2.55
C ILE A 42 8.02 1.04 3.94
N GLU A 43 8.82 2.09 4.13
CA GLU A 43 8.84 2.87 5.38
C GLU A 43 7.51 3.59 5.63
N PHE A 44 6.93 4.20 4.59
CA PHE A 44 5.62 4.84 4.69
C PHE A 44 4.52 3.85 5.06
N LEU A 45 4.45 2.68 4.40
CA LEU A 45 3.47 1.64 4.70
C LEU A 45 3.63 1.12 6.14
N GLY A 46 4.87 0.90 6.59
CA GLY A 46 5.12 0.47 7.97
C GLY A 46 4.67 1.50 9.01
N LEU A 47 4.86 2.79 8.74
CA LEU A 47 4.37 3.86 9.61
C LEU A 47 2.84 3.90 9.62
N TRP A 48 2.21 3.85 8.45
CA TRP A 48 0.77 3.87 8.32
C TRP A 48 0.11 2.70 9.07
N GLU A 49 0.61 1.48 8.86
CA GLU A 49 0.14 0.28 9.57
C GLU A 49 0.31 0.41 11.08
N THR A 50 1.42 0.96 11.56
CA THR A 50 1.64 1.20 12.99
C THR A 50 0.61 2.17 13.59
N LEU A 51 0.12 3.13 12.81
CA LEU A 51 -0.83 4.14 13.26
C LEU A 51 -2.29 3.66 13.19
N HIS A 52 -2.61 2.78 12.23
CA HIS A 52 -4.00 2.46 11.88
C HIS A 52 -4.38 0.98 12.11
N ASN A 53 -3.41 0.09 12.29
CA ASN A 53 -3.64 -1.34 12.49
C ASN A 53 -3.13 -1.79 13.87
N LEU A 54 -4.05 -1.94 14.84
CA LEU A 54 -3.73 -2.34 16.22
C LEU A 54 -3.10 -3.73 16.32
N ASP A 55 -3.36 -4.60 15.33
CA ASP A 55 -2.81 -5.96 15.25
C ASP A 55 -1.55 -6.02 14.37
N PHE A 56 -0.95 -4.88 14.05
CA PHE A 56 0.26 -4.82 13.23
C PHE A 56 1.40 -5.60 13.88
N LYS A 57 2.19 -6.29 13.04
CA LYS A 57 3.30 -7.15 13.46
C LYS A 57 4.64 -6.62 12.94
N PRO A 58 5.32 -5.72 13.69
CA PRO A 58 6.54 -5.07 13.22
C PRO A 58 7.68 -6.05 12.88
N LEU A 59 7.80 -7.15 13.63
CA LEU A 59 8.83 -8.18 13.43
C LEU A 59 8.70 -8.89 12.08
N GLU A 60 7.47 -9.23 11.67
CA GLU A 60 7.21 -9.83 10.35
C GLU A 60 7.45 -8.80 9.24
N PHE A 61 7.14 -7.52 9.53
CA PHE A 61 7.30 -6.43 8.59
C PHE A 61 8.78 -6.03 8.34
N GLU A 62 9.68 -6.21 9.30
CA GLU A 62 11.10 -5.93 9.13
C GLU A 62 11.75 -6.71 7.99
N GLY A 63 11.23 -7.90 7.66
CA GLY A 63 11.70 -8.68 6.51
C GLY A 63 11.62 -7.92 5.18
N PHE A 64 10.69 -6.98 5.04
CA PHE A 64 10.57 -6.13 3.85
C PHE A 64 11.54 -4.95 3.84
N LYS A 65 12.05 -4.51 5.01
CA LYS A 65 13.02 -3.40 5.10
C LYS A 65 14.46 -3.81 4.78
N ILE A 66 14.76 -5.11 4.88
CA ILE A 66 16.11 -5.68 4.73
C ILE A 66 16.34 -6.23 3.31
N SER A 67 15.29 -6.32 2.48
CA SER A 67 15.33 -6.78 1.09
C SER A 67 15.97 -5.79 0.11
#